data_AF-A0A0N7HWN8-F1
#
_entry.id   AF-A0A0N7HWN8-F1
#
_cell.length_a   1.000
_cell.length_b   1.000
_cell.length_c   1.000
_cell.angle_alpha   90.00
_cell.angle_beta   90.00
_cell.angle_gamma   90.00
#
_symmetry.space_group_name_H-M   'P 1'
#
loop_
_entity.id
_entity.type
_entity.pdbx_description
1 polymer ?
#
loop_
_entity_poly.entity_id
_entity_poly.type
_entity_poly.pdbx_seq_one_letter_code
_entity_poly.pdbx_strand_id
1 'polypeptide(L)'
;MIISSALWLILEQTNFDNGETVISPHYLALFTFGMLAANETLVDRNHKKRLISAFSEKAIYILSTVTVLLIMILEHLRIYEAPYPYTDILIGISCMGLLVSLSTGGLKYVTKCLSWKPIAFMGSFAYSIYLIHAPLLQIQYQYIVNPLNLSPLHGVLFYLLVGTPMIIGFAYLFFLVAEKPFIRRR
;
A
#
# COMPACT_ATOMS: atom_id res chain seq x y z
N MET A 1 -17.71 0.34 11.13
CA MET A 1 -18.20 0.69 9.77
C MET A 1 -19.04 1.96 9.77
N ILE A 2 -20.17 2.04 10.48
CA ILE A 2 -21.08 3.22 10.46
C ILE A 2 -20.41 4.52 10.96
N ILE A 3 -19.53 4.41 11.94
CA ILE A 3 -18.84 5.57 12.54
C ILE A 3 -17.84 6.21 11.55
N SER A 4 -17.21 5.42 10.67
CA SER A 4 -16.22 5.92 9.71
C SER A 4 -16.87 6.63 8.51
N SER A 5 -18.03 6.16 8.07
CA SER A 5 -18.82 6.82 7.01
C SER A 5 -19.52 8.08 7.53
N ALA A 6 -19.93 8.10 8.80
CA ALA A 6 -20.46 9.31 9.43
C ALA A 6 -19.39 10.39 9.59
N LEU A 7 -18.15 10.00 9.92
CA LEU A 7 -17.01 10.92 10.01
C LEU A 7 -16.69 11.56 8.63
N TRP A 8 -16.81 10.80 7.54
CA TRP A 8 -16.63 11.30 6.18
C TRP A 8 -17.61 12.43 5.83
N LEU A 9 -18.90 12.24 6.09
CA LEU A 9 -19.95 13.26 5.84
C LEU A 9 -19.75 14.53 6.68
N ILE A 10 -19.25 14.39 7.91
CA ILE A 10 -19.00 15.53 8.80
C ILE A 10 -17.77 16.33 8.35
N LEU A 11 -16.71 15.66 7.87
CA LEU A 11 -15.49 16.32 7.42
C LEU A 11 -15.66 16.99 6.05
N GLU A 12 -16.44 16.41 5.13
CA GLU A 12 -16.72 16.99 3.81
C GLU A 12 -17.48 18.33 3.89
N GLN A 13 -18.36 18.50 4.88
CA GLN A 13 -19.08 19.77 5.09
C GLN A 13 -18.19 20.93 5.56
N THR A 14 -16.95 20.66 6.00
CA THR A 14 -16.13 21.67 6.68
C THR A 14 -15.16 22.45 5.78
N ASN A 15 -15.21 22.31 4.44
CA ASN A 15 -14.35 23.08 3.51
C ASN A 15 -12.85 23.02 3.86
N PHE A 16 -12.40 21.90 4.45
CA PHE A 16 -10.99 21.67 4.82
C PHE A 16 -10.13 21.12 3.66
N ASP A 17 -10.65 21.13 2.43
CA ASP A 17 -10.05 20.48 1.26
C ASP A 17 -9.25 21.48 0.39
N ASN A 18 -8.30 22.18 1.01
CA ASN A 18 -7.33 23.03 0.32
C ASN A 18 -5.95 22.33 0.18
N GLY A 19 -5.92 21.02 -0.11
CA GLY A 19 -4.72 20.31 -0.57
C GLY A 19 -3.51 20.22 0.38
N GLU A 20 -3.55 20.85 1.55
CA GLU A 20 -2.38 21.01 2.44
C GLU A 20 -2.58 20.47 3.87
N THR A 21 -3.72 19.85 4.19
CA THR A 21 -3.94 19.27 5.54
C THR A 21 -3.79 17.75 5.55
N VAL A 22 -3.03 17.27 6.53
CA VAL A 22 -2.44 15.93 6.69
C VAL A 22 -3.46 14.77 6.78
N ILE A 23 -4.77 15.04 6.81
CA ILE A 23 -5.80 14.00 6.97
C ILE A 23 -6.92 14.24 5.96
N SER A 24 -6.70 13.81 4.72
CA SER A 24 -7.77 13.73 3.74
C SER A 24 -8.71 12.55 4.06
N PRO A 25 -10.04 12.75 4.14
CA PRO A 25 -10.99 11.70 4.56
C PRO A 25 -10.95 10.41 3.72
N HIS A 26 -10.53 10.48 2.46
CA HIS A 26 -10.44 9.33 1.57
C HIS A 26 -9.39 8.30 2.03
N TYR A 27 -8.36 8.69 2.79
CA TYR A 27 -7.40 7.73 3.36
C TYR A 27 -8.04 6.82 4.42
N LEU A 28 -9.06 7.30 5.15
CA LEU A 28 -9.82 6.44 6.07
C LEU A 28 -10.65 5.40 5.32
N ALA A 29 -11.20 5.77 4.16
CA ALA A 29 -11.89 4.82 3.28
C ALA A 29 -10.93 3.74 2.77
N LEU A 30 -9.74 4.15 2.30
CA LEU A 30 -8.69 3.22 1.86
C LEU A 30 -8.26 2.25 2.97
N PHE A 31 -8.03 2.76 4.18
CA PHE A 31 -7.73 1.93 5.35
C PHE A 31 -8.85 0.92 5.63
N THR A 32 -10.10 1.37 5.52
CA THR A 32 -11.28 0.52 5.72
C THR A 32 -11.34 -0.60 4.66
N PHE A 33 -11.05 -0.31 3.39
CA PHE A 33 -10.98 -1.34 2.35
C PHE A 33 -9.91 -2.39 2.64
N GLY A 34 -8.73 -1.97 3.13
CA GLY A 34 -7.67 -2.88 3.57
C GLY A 34 -8.11 -3.78 4.73
N MET A 35 -8.77 -3.20 5.74
CA MET A 35 -9.30 -3.95 6.89
C MET A 35 -10.42 -4.93 6.49
N LEU A 36 -11.29 -4.53 5.55
CA LEU A 36 -12.32 -5.40 5.00
C LEU A 36 -11.70 -6.59 4.26
N ALA A 37 -10.73 -6.35 3.37
CA ALA A 37 -10.00 -7.43 2.70
C ALA A 37 -9.39 -8.41 3.71
N ALA A 38 -8.73 -7.89 4.76
CA ALA A 38 -8.12 -8.72 5.80
C ALA A 38 -9.17 -9.55 6.57
N ASN A 39 -10.30 -8.95 6.95
CA ASN A 39 -11.39 -9.67 7.62
C ASN A 39 -11.94 -10.80 6.73
N GLU A 40 -12.19 -10.52 5.45
CA GLU A 40 -12.62 -11.53 4.48
C GLU A 40 -11.59 -12.66 4.32
N THR A 41 -10.29 -12.38 4.44
CA THR A 41 -9.27 -13.44 4.42
C THR A 41 -9.34 -14.39 5.62
N LEU A 42 -9.78 -13.90 6.78
CA LEU A 42 -9.83 -14.65 8.05
C LEU A 42 -11.13 -15.44 8.23
N VAL A 43 -12.23 -15.00 7.60
CA VAL A 43 -13.53 -15.68 7.63
C VAL A 43 -13.49 -17.02 6.86
N ASP A 44 -14.19 -18.02 7.39
CA ASP A 44 -14.11 -19.44 7.02
C ASP A 44 -14.29 -19.75 5.50
N ARG A 45 -13.54 -20.74 4.97
CA ARG A 45 -13.50 -21.09 3.53
C ARG A 45 -14.87 -21.45 2.94
N ASN A 46 -15.78 -21.96 3.75
CA ASN A 46 -17.11 -22.38 3.30
C ASN A 46 -18.06 -21.20 3.08
N HIS A 47 -17.85 -20.06 3.77
CA HIS A 47 -18.61 -18.82 3.53
C HIS A 47 -18.04 -18.02 2.34
N LYS A 48 -16.71 -18.10 2.12
CA LYS A 48 -15.99 -17.46 1.00
C LYS A 48 -16.55 -17.81 -0.38
N LYS A 49 -16.98 -19.07 -0.59
CA LYS A 49 -17.56 -19.51 -1.87
C LYS A 49 -18.88 -18.83 -2.21
N ARG A 50 -19.60 -18.27 -1.23
CA ARG A 50 -20.97 -17.76 -1.40
C ARG A 50 -21.04 -16.29 -1.80
N LEU A 51 -19.99 -15.50 -1.49
CA LEU A 51 -19.88 -14.10 -1.94
C LEU A 51 -19.22 -14.00 -3.32
N ILE A 52 -18.27 -14.91 -3.61
CA ILE A 52 -17.58 -14.99 -4.91
C ILE A 52 -18.31 -15.91 -5.90
N SER A 53 -19.39 -16.61 -5.50
CA SER A 53 -20.12 -17.52 -6.41
C SER A 53 -20.77 -16.85 -7.62
N ALA A 54 -20.91 -15.52 -7.64
CA ALA A 54 -21.47 -14.80 -8.80
C ALA A 54 -20.42 -14.50 -9.89
N PHE A 55 -19.13 -14.44 -9.55
CA PHE A 55 -18.06 -14.08 -10.49
C PHE A 55 -16.87 -15.03 -10.36
N SER A 56 -16.30 -15.49 -11.48
CA SER A 56 -15.06 -16.26 -11.46
C SER A 56 -13.97 -15.49 -10.70
N GLU A 57 -13.31 -16.10 -9.72
CA GLU A 57 -12.21 -15.48 -8.93
C GLU A 57 -11.14 -14.83 -9.83
N LYS A 58 -10.93 -15.42 -11.01
CA LYS A 58 -10.03 -14.92 -12.05
C LYS A 58 -10.53 -13.63 -12.67
N ALA A 59 -11.83 -13.48 -12.88
CA ALA A 59 -12.43 -12.27 -13.44
C ALA A 59 -12.25 -11.08 -12.50
N ILE A 60 -12.42 -11.28 -11.19
CA ILE A 60 -12.16 -10.23 -10.18
C ILE A 60 -10.69 -9.81 -10.23
N TYR A 61 -9.77 -10.77 -10.22
CA TYR A 61 -8.34 -10.45 -10.32
C TYR A 61 -7.96 -9.71 -11.61
N ILE A 62 -8.43 -10.21 -12.75
CA ILE A 62 -8.14 -9.59 -14.05
C ILE A 62 -8.71 -8.18 -14.08
N LEU A 63 -9.97 -8.00 -13.66
CA LEU A 63 -10.60 -6.70 -13.61
C LEU A 63 -9.83 -5.74 -12.71
N SER A 64 -9.55 -6.13 -11.46
CA SER A 64 -8.77 -5.33 -10.51
C SER A 64 -7.37 -4.97 -11.02
N THR A 65 -6.70 -5.90 -11.70
CA THR A 65 -5.36 -5.65 -12.25
C THR A 65 -5.44 -4.69 -13.44
N VAL A 66 -6.41 -4.89 -14.33
CA VAL A 66 -6.62 -4.04 -15.51
C VAL A 66 -7.04 -2.64 -15.10
N THR A 67 -7.91 -2.47 -14.10
CA THR A 67 -8.31 -1.14 -13.62
C THR A 67 -7.13 -0.37 -13.05
N VAL A 68 -6.29 -0.99 -12.21
CA VAL A 68 -5.09 -0.34 -11.67
C VAL A 68 -4.13 0.06 -12.78
N LEU A 69 -3.81 -0.87 -13.70
CA LEU A 69 -2.90 -0.57 -14.82
C LEU A 69 -3.45 0.52 -15.74
N LEU A 70 -4.76 0.50 -16.02
CA LEU A 70 -5.40 1.51 -16.85
C LEU A 70 -5.31 2.89 -16.21
N ILE A 71 -5.62 3.01 -14.90
CA ILE A 71 -5.49 4.28 -14.17
C ILE A 71 -4.04 4.78 -14.22
N MET A 72 -3.06 3.91 -13.94
CA MET A 72 -1.64 4.28 -14.00
C MET A 72 -1.22 4.77 -15.39
N ILE A 73 -1.69 4.12 -16.47
CA ILE A 73 -1.36 4.51 -17.85
C ILE A 73 -2.05 5.84 -18.21
N LEU A 74 -3.32 6.03 -17.85
CA LEU A 74 -4.06 7.26 -18.17
C LEU A 74 -3.48 8.48 -17.46
N GLU A 75 -3.08 8.33 -16.20
CA GLU A 75 -2.36 9.38 -15.44
C GLU A 75 -0.99 9.65 -16.05
N HIS A 76 -0.22 8.60 -16.39
CA HIS A 76 1.11 8.76 -16.99
C HIS A 76 1.06 9.48 -18.35
N LEU A 77 0.07 9.15 -19.18
CA LEU A 77 -0.14 9.80 -20.49
C LEU A 77 -0.76 11.19 -20.37
N ARG A 78 -1.07 11.68 -19.16
CA ARG A 78 -1.77 12.95 -18.89
C ARG A 78 -3.08 13.10 -19.66
N ILE A 79 -3.72 11.98 -20.00
CA ILE A 79 -5.01 11.97 -20.71
C ILE A 79 -6.14 12.28 -19.71
N TYR A 80 -5.91 12.01 -18.43
CA TYR A 80 -6.89 12.15 -17.37
C TYR A 80 -6.26 12.72 -16.11
N GLU A 81 -6.60 13.96 -15.77
CA GLU A 81 -6.28 14.58 -14.47
C GLU A 81 -7.54 14.53 -13.60
N ALA A 82 -7.83 13.35 -13.04
CA ALA A 82 -8.87 13.28 -12.03
C ALA A 82 -8.38 13.87 -10.70
N PRO A 83 -9.28 14.44 -9.88
CA PRO A 83 -8.92 14.82 -8.53
C PRO A 83 -8.45 13.57 -7.75
N TYR A 84 -7.29 13.68 -7.09
CA TYR A 84 -6.62 12.61 -6.34
C TYR A 84 -7.55 11.74 -5.46
N PRO A 85 -8.57 12.29 -4.76
CA PRO A 85 -9.44 11.46 -3.91
C PRO A 85 -10.21 10.36 -4.67
N TYR A 86 -10.60 10.62 -5.93
CA TYR A 86 -11.40 9.67 -6.70
C TYR A 86 -10.56 8.53 -7.26
N THR A 87 -9.35 8.84 -7.76
CA THR A 87 -8.41 7.84 -8.27
C THR A 87 -7.96 6.92 -7.13
N ASP A 88 -7.68 7.50 -5.95
CA ASP A 88 -7.32 6.76 -4.75
C ASP A 88 -8.39 5.76 -4.31
N ILE A 89 -9.67 6.15 -4.28
CA ILE A 89 -10.77 5.26 -3.93
C ILE A 89 -10.89 4.09 -4.93
N LEU A 90 -10.77 4.37 -6.23
CA LEU A 90 -10.85 3.34 -7.28
C LEU A 90 -9.68 2.35 -7.19
N ILE A 91 -8.47 2.85 -6.92
CA ILE A 91 -7.29 2.02 -6.66
C ILE A 91 -7.51 1.18 -5.40
N GLY A 92 -8.04 1.77 -4.33
CA GLY A 92 -8.36 1.08 -3.07
C GLY A 92 -9.30 -0.10 -3.24
N ILE A 93 -10.41 0.11 -3.96
CA ILE A 93 -11.38 -0.95 -4.26
C ILE A 93 -10.73 -2.05 -5.12
N SER A 94 -9.91 -1.65 -6.10
CA SER A 94 -9.20 -2.60 -6.97
C SER A 94 -8.19 -3.43 -6.16
N CYS A 95 -7.41 -2.80 -5.28
CA CYS A 95 -6.49 -3.46 -4.37
C CYS A 95 -7.21 -4.41 -3.40
N MET A 96 -8.35 -4.00 -2.85
CA MET A 96 -9.19 -4.86 -2.00
C MET A 96 -9.61 -6.13 -2.76
N GLY A 97 -10.13 -5.99 -3.99
CA GLY A 97 -10.52 -7.13 -4.83
C GLY A 97 -9.35 -8.07 -5.15
N LEU A 98 -8.17 -7.49 -5.40
CA LEU A 98 -6.94 -8.24 -5.64
C LEU A 98 -6.50 -9.03 -4.40
N LEU A 99 -6.49 -8.41 -3.22
CA LEU A 99 -6.15 -9.07 -1.95
C LEU A 99 -7.12 -10.22 -1.63
N VAL A 100 -8.42 -10.00 -1.82
CA VAL A 100 -9.44 -11.04 -1.61
C VAL A 100 -9.24 -12.21 -2.58
N SER A 101 -9.03 -11.95 -3.87
CA SER A 101 -8.80 -12.99 -4.89
C SER A 101 -7.49 -13.79 -4.67
N LEU A 102 -6.44 -13.14 -4.17
CA LEU A 102 -5.22 -13.85 -3.77
C LEU A 102 -5.46 -14.75 -2.54
N SER A 103 -6.28 -14.31 -1.60
CA SER A 103 -6.56 -15.06 -0.37
C SER A 103 -7.41 -16.32 -0.58
N THR A 104 -8.19 -16.39 -1.68
CA THR A 104 -9.06 -17.54 -1.98
C THR A 104 -8.31 -18.69 -2.65
N GLY A 105 -7.08 -18.44 -3.12
CA GLY A 105 -6.20 -19.46 -3.68
C GLY A 105 -6.43 -19.77 -5.17
N GLY A 106 -7.27 -18.99 -5.85
CA GLY A 106 -7.53 -19.13 -7.29
C GLY A 106 -6.31 -18.90 -8.19
N LEU A 107 -5.27 -18.22 -7.68
CA LEU A 107 -4.07 -17.81 -8.42
C LEU A 107 -2.79 -18.38 -7.81
N LYS A 108 -2.63 -19.70 -7.91
CA LYS A 108 -1.53 -20.45 -7.29
C LYS A 108 -0.14 -19.90 -7.60
N TYR A 109 0.13 -19.48 -8.84
CA TYR A 109 1.45 -18.96 -9.24
C TYR A 109 1.74 -17.59 -8.64
N VAL A 110 0.77 -16.67 -8.70
CA VAL A 110 0.91 -15.32 -8.13
C VAL A 110 1.07 -15.40 -6.61
N THR A 111 0.23 -16.21 -5.96
CA THR A 111 0.30 -16.45 -4.53
C THR A 111 1.65 -17.05 -4.13
N LYS A 112 2.18 -18.02 -4.90
CA LYS A 112 3.50 -18.61 -4.68
C LYS A 112 4.63 -17.60 -4.82
N CYS A 113 4.55 -16.70 -5.80
CA CYS A 113 5.52 -15.61 -5.97
C CYS A 113 5.48 -14.64 -4.78
N LEU A 114 4.30 -14.17 -4.38
CA LEU A 114 4.15 -13.28 -3.22
C LEU A 114 4.52 -13.93 -1.89
N SER A 115 4.30 -15.25 -1.77
CA SER A 115 4.67 -16.04 -0.60
C SER A 115 6.15 -16.44 -0.60
N TRP A 116 6.94 -15.92 -1.54
CA TRP A 116 8.38 -16.16 -1.56
C TRP A 116 8.99 -15.56 -0.29
N LYS A 117 9.80 -16.37 0.41
CA LYS A 117 10.39 -16.04 1.71
C LYS A 117 10.96 -14.61 1.83
N PRO A 118 11.76 -14.07 0.88
CA PRO A 118 12.26 -12.70 1.01
C PRO A 118 11.16 -11.64 0.96
N ILE A 119 10.14 -11.83 0.12
CA ILE A 119 9.01 -10.89 -0.01
C ILE A 119 8.15 -10.93 1.25
N ALA A 120 7.81 -12.13 1.72
CA ALA A 120 7.07 -12.31 2.97
C ALA A 120 7.85 -11.76 4.18
N PHE A 121 9.16 -11.92 4.20
CA PHE A 121 10.02 -11.37 5.24
C PHE A 121 10.03 -9.83 5.23
N MET A 122 10.18 -9.18 4.07
CA MET A 122 10.06 -7.72 3.97
C MET A 122 8.70 -7.20 4.44
N GLY A 123 7.63 -7.95 4.14
CA GLY A 123 6.29 -7.64 4.63
C GLY A 123 6.19 -7.62 6.17
N SER A 124 6.98 -8.43 6.87
CA SER A 124 6.91 -8.53 8.34
C SER A 124 7.33 -7.27 9.10
N PHE A 125 8.10 -6.39 8.45
CA PHE A 125 8.55 -5.11 9.01
C PHE A 125 8.23 -3.92 8.09
N ALA A 126 7.24 -4.07 7.21
CA ALA A 126 6.81 -3.03 6.28
C ALA A 126 6.36 -1.75 7.02
N TYR A 127 5.77 -1.89 8.20
CA TYR A 127 5.39 -0.76 9.06
C TYR A 127 6.63 0.04 9.52
N SER A 128 7.64 -0.67 10.02
CA SER A 128 8.93 -0.07 10.38
C SER A 128 9.58 0.66 9.18
N ILE A 129 9.57 0.07 7.98
CA ILE A 129 10.06 0.73 6.76
C ILE A 129 9.29 2.04 6.52
N TYR A 130 7.95 1.99 6.55
CA TYR A 130 7.11 3.16 6.30
C TYR A 130 7.41 4.32 7.26
N LEU A 131 7.66 4.05 8.54
CA LEU A 131 7.95 5.10 9.51
C LEU A 131 9.30 5.80 9.29
N ILE A 132 10.34 5.05 8.95
CA ILE A 132 11.71 5.58 8.97
C ILE A 132 12.29 5.88 7.58
N HIS A 133 11.70 5.37 6.50
CA HIS A 133 12.28 5.54 5.16
C HIS A 133 12.40 7.01 4.75
N ALA A 134 11.36 7.82 4.96
CA ALA A 134 11.35 9.23 4.58
C ALA A 134 12.44 10.06 5.29
N PRO A 135 12.57 10.04 6.63
CA PRO A 135 13.65 10.77 7.30
C PRO A 135 15.04 10.23 6.91
N LEU A 136 15.21 8.92 6.71
CA LEU A 136 16.48 8.36 6.25
C LEU A 136 16.84 8.79 4.83
N LEU A 137 15.88 8.82 3.90
CA LEU A 137 16.09 9.36 2.55
C LEU A 137 16.49 10.83 2.61
N GLN A 138 15.83 11.62 3.47
CA GLN A 138 16.18 13.03 3.64
C GLN A 138 17.60 13.22 4.18
N ILE A 139 18.02 12.41 5.15
CA ILE A 139 19.39 12.41 5.66
C ILE A 139 20.38 12.04 4.55
N GLN A 140 20.13 10.97 3.79
CA GLN A 140 20.98 10.57 2.66
C GLN A 140 21.09 11.67 1.61
N TYR A 141 19.98 12.33 1.28
CA TYR A 141 19.98 13.44 0.35
C TYR A 141 20.83 14.61 0.87
N GLN A 142 20.56 15.05 2.10
CA GLN A 142 21.16 16.25 2.68
C GLN A 142 22.65 16.11 2.97
N TYR A 143 23.09 14.93 3.39
CA TYR A 143 24.48 14.70 3.84
C TYR A 143 25.34 13.92 2.86
N ILE A 144 24.76 13.30 1.83
CA ILE A 144 25.53 12.51 0.86
C ILE A 144 25.32 13.05 -0.54
N VAL A 145 24.10 13.00 -1.07
CA VAL A 145 23.84 13.32 -2.49
C VAL A 145 24.07 14.80 -2.79
N ASN A 146 23.53 15.69 -1.96
CA ASN A 146 23.65 17.14 -2.12
C ASN A 146 25.11 17.63 -1.98
N PRO A 147 25.86 17.32 -0.90
CA PRO A 147 27.22 17.84 -0.75
C PRO A 147 28.22 17.24 -1.76
N LEU A 148 28.00 16.00 -2.21
CA LEU A 148 28.85 15.39 -3.24
C LEU A 148 28.50 15.86 -4.66
N ASN A 149 27.47 16.71 -4.82
CA ASN A 149 26.98 17.20 -6.11
C ASN A 149 26.84 16.08 -7.15
N LEU A 150 26.31 14.93 -6.73
CA LEU A 150 26.19 13.76 -7.60
C LEU A 150 25.30 14.10 -8.78
N SER A 151 25.73 13.72 -9.99
CA SER A 151 24.86 13.85 -11.15
C SER A 151 23.61 12.97 -10.98
N PRO A 152 22.48 13.27 -11.65
CA PRO A 152 21.23 12.56 -11.46
C PRO A 152 21.35 11.03 -11.58
N LEU A 153 22.15 10.57 -12.56
CA LEU A 153 22.41 9.15 -12.77
C LEU A 153 23.16 8.52 -11.58
N HIS A 154 24.19 9.19 -11.06
CA HIS A 154 24.93 8.70 -9.90
C HIS A 154 24.09 8.73 -8.62
N GLY A 155 23.21 9.72 -8.47
CA GLY A 155 22.24 9.77 -7.37
C GLY A 155 21.27 8.58 -7.40
N VAL A 156 20.73 8.24 -8.57
CA VAL A 156 19.88 7.05 -8.74
C VAL A 156 20.65 5.77 -8.43
N LEU A 157 21.87 5.60 -8.96
CA LEU A 157 22.71 4.44 -8.66
C LEU A 157 23.02 4.34 -7.16
N PHE A 158 23.30 5.47 -6.50
CA PHE A 158 23.52 5.52 -5.06
C PHE A 158 22.28 5.04 -4.30
N TYR A 159 21.09 5.57 -4.60
CA TYR A 159 19.86 5.12 -3.92
C TYR A 159 19.52 3.66 -4.20
N LEU A 160 19.76 3.18 -5.42
CA LEU A 160 19.50 1.79 -5.79
C LEU A 160 20.45 0.80 -5.08
N LEU A 161 21.75 1.11 -5.08
CA LEU A 161 22.80 0.19 -4.63
C LEU A 161 23.15 0.35 -3.15
N VAL A 162 22.96 1.55 -2.58
CA VAL A 162 23.40 1.89 -1.22
C VAL A 162 22.23 2.38 -0.38
N GLY A 163 21.53 3.40 -0.83
CA GLY A 163 20.49 4.07 -0.03
C GLY A 163 19.35 3.15 0.38
N THR A 164 18.79 2.40 -0.58
CA THR A 164 17.68 1.47 -0.37
C THR A 164 18.08 0.28 0.51
N PRO A 165 19.19 -0.44 0.25
CA PRO A 165 19.67 -1.48 1.16
C PRO A 165 19.94 -0.97 2.58
N MET A 166 20.50 0.24 2.71
CA MET A 166 20.76 0.86 4.02
C MET A 166 19.45 1.15 4.77
N ILE A 167 18.43 1.68 4.09
CA ILE A 167 17.10 1.91 4.68
C ILE A 167 16.46 0.59 5.13
N ILE A 168 16.50 -0.45 4.29
CA ILE A 168 15.96 -1.77 4.65
C ILE A 168 16.69 -2.32 5.88
N GLY A 169 18.01 -2.19 5.94
CA GLY A 169 18.82 -2.60 7.09
C GLY A 169 18.45 -1.86 8.38
N PHE A 170 18.34 -0.53 8.33
CA PHE A 170 17.91 0.25 9.49
C PHE A 170 16.46 -0.03 9.88
N ALA A 171 15.57 -0.25 8.92
CA ALA A 171 14.17 -0.59 9.19
C ALA A 171 14.06 -1.94 9.89
N TYR A 172 14.91 -2.90 9.51
CA TYR A 172 14.99 -4.18 10.20
C TYR A 172 15.54 -4.05 11.63
N LEU A 173 16.54 -3.20 11.85
CA LEU A 173 17.04 -2.90 13.20
C LEU A 173 15.96 -2.24 14.07
N PHE A 174 15.25 -1.26 13.52
CA PHE A 174 14.13 -0.60 14.18
C PHE A 174 13.02 -1.60 14.52
N PHE A 175 12.68 -2.49 13.58
CA PHE A 175 11.74 -3.58 13.83
C PHE A 175 12.19 -4.49 14.98
N LEU A 176 13.48 -4.84 15.05
CA LEU A 176 14.00 -5.72 16.10
C LEU A 176 13.92 -5.09 17.49
N VAL A 177 14.21 -3.79 17.60
CA VAL A 177 14.29 -3.05 18.87
C VAL A 177 12.93 -2.52 19.31
N ALA A 178 12.17 -1.92 18.40
CA ALA A 178 10.91 -1.28 18.70
C ALA A 178 9.74 -2.24 18.51
N GLU A 179 9.55 -2.81 17.32
CA GLU A 179 8.29 -3.48 16.96
C GLU A 179 8.17 -4.92 17.53
N LYS A 180 9.22 -5.72 17.39
CA LYS A 180 9.25 -7.15 17.79
C LYS A 180 8.95 -7.39 19.28
N PRO A 181 9.41 -6.56 20.24
CA PRO A 181 9.06 -6.74 21.65
C PRO A 181 7.57 -6.54 21.95
N PHE A 182 6.88 -5.65 21.22
CA PHE A 182 5.44 -5.40 21.43
C PHE A 182 4.56 -6.45 20.76
N ILE A 183 4.96 -6.98 19.60
CA ILE A 183 4.24 -8.07 18.93
C ILE A 183 4.23 -9.35 19.79
N ARG A 184 5.34 -9.67 20.48
CA ARG A 184 5.43 -10.89 21.31
C ARG A 184 4.63 -10.82 22.62
N ARG A 185 4.00 -9.69 22.94
CA ARG A 185 3.20 -9.48 24.16
C ARG A 185 1.69 -9.54 23.92
N ARG A 186 1.23 -9.84 22.71
CA ARG A 186 -0.16 -10.16 22.37
C ARG A 186 -0.32 -11.65 22.13
#